data_AF-A0A838UYU9-F1
#
_entry.id   AF-A0A838UYU9-F1
#
_cell.length_a   1.000
_cell.length_b   1.000
_cell.length_c   1.000
_cell.angle_alpha   90.00
_cell.angle_beta   90.00
_cell.angle_gamma   90.00
#
_symmetry.space_group_name_H-M   'P 1'
#
loop_
_entity.id
_entity.type
_entity.pdbx_description
1 polymer ?
#
loop_
_entity_poly.entity_id
_entity_poly.type
_entity_poly.pdbx_seq_one_letter_code
_entity_poly.pdbx_strand_id
1 'polypeptide(L)'
;MKRLIRHPIRAIREPFGTAGLIVAMIALVAALGGTALAAAKLNSTQKKEVTKIAKKFAGKPGANGANGTNGSNGAPGAKGDAGAAGSPGANGESVKVTSLSSPKCNGQAGVEFSNASGSGKACNGQTGFTETLPAGKTETGIWSVGPITEAGTGTSYTIVPIASFPIPLASPLDGAHVHYIDPAGEEVLGTAFSPTTQPPGPECEGSAALPSAASGNLCIYAGNQEGGISGASESIIDPSTASAGAAASGAIGLFKLGGVSSAVGVWAVTG
;
A
#
# COMPACT_ATOMS: atom_id res chain seq x y z
N MET A 1 -61.99 -19.42 -30.48
CA MET A 1 -61.26 -20.43 -29.66
C MET A 1 -60.61 -19.73 -28.48
N LYS A 2 -61.13 -19.92 -27.25
CA LYS A 2 -60.52 -19.42 -26.00
C LYS A 2 -59.82 -20.59 -25.31
N ARG A 3 -58.49 -20.58 -25.22
CA ARG A 3 -57.72 -21.50 -24.35
C ARG A 3 -57.38 -20.77 -23.06
N LEU A 4 -57.93 -21.25 -21.95
CA LEU A 4 -57.57 -20.87 -20.58
C LEU A 4 -56.24 -21.54 -20.20
N ILE A 5 -55.23 -20.74 -19.88
CA ILE A 5 -53.96 -21.21 -19.29
C ILE A 5 -54.08 -21.02 -17.77
N ARG A 6 -54.19 -22.13 -17.02
CA ARG A 6 -54.02 -22.13 -15.56
C ARG A 6 -52.52 -22.25 -15.26
N HIS A 7 -51.96 -21.32 -14.50
CA HIS A 7 -50.64 -21.47 -13.87
C HIS A 7 -50.81 -21.98 -12.43
N PRO A 8 -49.99 -22.95 -11.98
CA PRO A 8 -49.99 -23.42 -10.60
C PRO A 8 -49.23 -22.45 -9.69
N ILE A 9 -49.91 -21.92 -8.67
CA ILE A 9 -49.30 -21.16 -7.57
C ILE A 9 -48.49 -22.15 -6.73
N ARG A 10 -47.15 -22.05 -6.76
CA ARG A 10 -46.28 -22.74 -5.80
C ARG A 10 -46.41 -22.07 -4.44
N ALA A 11 -46.76 -22.85 -3.43
CA ALA A 11 -46.75 -22.45 -2.03
C ALA A 11 -45.32 -22.07 -1.60
N ILE A 12 -45.16 -20.84 -1.08
CA ILE A 12 -43.94 -20.38 -0.43
C ILE A 12 -43.85 -21.10 0.93
N ARG A 13 -42.84 -21.95 1.09
CA ARG A 13 -42.48 -22.53 2.39
C ARG A 13 -41.92 -21.42 3.28
N GLU A 14 -42.52 -21.21 4.45
CA GLU A 14 -42.01 -20.34 5.50
C GLU A 14 -40.67 -20.90 6.03
N PRO A 15 -39.52 -20.25 5.82
CA PRO A 15 -38.22 -20.84 6.17
C PRO A 15 -37.83 -20.64 7.64
N PHE A 16 -38.58 -19.87 8.42
CA PHE A 16 -38.16 -19.42 9.74
C PHE A 16 -39.26 -19.67 10.77
N GLY A 17 -39.08 -20.72 11.58
CA GLY A 17 -39.94 -20.96 12.75
C GLY A 17 -39.95 -19.76 13.69
N THR A 18 -40.92 -19.71 14.61
CA THR A 18 -41.20 -18.54 15.47
C THR A 18 -39.97 -17.96 16.18
N ALA A 19 -39.00 -18.80 16.55
CA ALA A 19 -37.73 -18.37 17.12
C ALA A 19 -36.86 -17.54 16.15
N GLY A 20 -36.82 -17.92 14.86
CA GLY A 20 -36.09 -17.20 13.82
C GLY A 20 -36.72 -15.83 13.53
N LEU A 21 -38.05 -15.73 13.59
CA LEU A 21 -38.76 -14.47 13.43
C LEU A 21 -38.42 -13.48 14.56
N ILE A 22 -38.35 -13.96 15.80
CA ILE A 22 -38.01 -13.13 16.97
C ILE A 22 -36.59 -12.57 16.84
N VAL A 23 -35.63 -13.41 16.44
CA VAL A 23 -34.23 -12.97 16.24
C VAL A 23 -34.13 -11.95 15.10
N ALA A 24 -34.84 -12.17 13.99
CA ALA A 24 -34.86 -11.25 12.86
C ALA A 24 -35.45 -9.87 13.24
N MET A 25 -36.50 -9.85 14.07
CA MET A 25 -37.09 -8.61 14.57
C MET A 25 -36.15 -7.84 15.51
N ILE A 26 -35.45 -8.51 16.41
CA ILE A 26 -34.47 -7.86 17.31
C ILE A 26 -33.31 -7.28 16.49
N ALA A 27 -32.80 -8.03 15.51
CA ALA A 27 -31.75 -7.56 14.62
C ALA A 27 -32.20 -6.37 13.77
N LEU A 28 -33.44 -6.38 13.27
CA LEU A 28 -34.00 -5.29 12.49
C LEU A 28 -34.15 -3.99 13.32
N VAL A 29 -34.61 -4.11 14.57
CA VAL A 29 -34.72 -2.96 15.48
C VAL A 29 -33.34 -2.39 15.82
N ALA A 30 -32.33 -3.25 16.01
CA ALA A 30 -30.94 -2.83 16.23
C ALA A 30 -30.31 -2.17 14.98
N ALA A 31 -30.67 -2.62 13.78
CA ALA A 31 -30.15 -2.09 12.52
C ALA A 31 -30.81 -0.76 12.09
N LEU A 32 -32.10 -0.58 12.37
CA LEU A 32 -32.84 0.65 12.02
C LEU A 32 -32.70 1.74 13.09
N GLY A 33 -32.42 1.37 14.35
CA GLY A 33 -32.25 2.28 15.48
C GLY A 33 -30.79 2.66 15.73
N GLY A 34 -30.06 3.07 14.70
CA GLY A 34 -28.70 3.63 14.81
C GLY A 34 -28.67 4.89 15.67
N THR A 35 -28.67 4.73 16.99
CA THR A 35 -28.53 5.81 17.97
C THR A 35 -27.74 5.32 19.17
N ALA A 36 -26.70 6.08 19.51
CA ALA A 36 -25.80 5.92 20.63
C ALA A 36 -26.50 5.45 21.93
N LEU A 37 -26.28 4.18 22.31
CA LEU A 37 -26.48 3.72 23.67
C LEU A 37 -25.19 3.97 24.46
N ALA A 38 -25.02 5.25 24.86
CA ALA A 38 -24.23 5.57 26.02
C ALA A 38 -24.72 4.73 27.21
N ALA A 39 -23.80 4.26 28.04
CA ALA A 39 -24.02 3.35 29.17
C ALA A 39 -25.16 3.79 30.10
N ALA A 40 -26.39 3.34 29.83
CA ALA A 40 -27.51 3.47 30.74
C ALA A 40 -27.48 2.32 31.76
N LYS A 41 -26.92 2.60 32.94
CA LYS A 41 -27.01 1.70 34.10
C LYS A 41 -28.49 1.45 34.43
N LEU A 42 -28.91 0.19 34.42
CA LEU A 42 -30.24 -0.25 34.89
C LEU A 42 -30.54 0.32 36.28
N ASN A 43 -31.66 1.04 36.42
CA ASN A 43 -32.12 1.57 37.69
C ASN A 43 -32.43 0.40 38.66
N SER A 44 -32.16 0.61 39.95
CA SER A 44 -32.42 -0.31 41.06
C SER A 44 -33.81 -0.98 41.01
N THR A 45 -34.84 -0.31 40.50
CA THR A 45 -36.19 -0.85 40.35
C THR A 45 -36.26 -1.92 39.24
N GLN A 46 -35.63 -1.68 38.09
CA GLN A 46 -35.58 -2.63 36.97
C GLN A 46 -34.78 -3.88 37.35
N LYS A 47 -33.69 -3.73 38.10
CA LYS A 47 -32.94 -4.90 38.63
C LYS A 47 -33.79 -5.77 39.55
N LYS A 48 -34.62 -5.16 40.40
CA LYS A 48 -35.51 -5.90 41.31
C LYS A 48 -36.58 -6.67 40.53
N GLU A 49 -37.12 -6.09 39.47
CA GLU A 49 -38.13 -6.73 38.62
C GLU A 49 -37.53 -7.91 37.85
N VAL A 50 -36.37 -7.71 37.20
CA VAL A 50 -35.66 -8.79 36.50
C VAL A 50 -35.25 -9.91 37.47
N THR A 51 -34.85 -9.57 38.70
CA THR A 51 -34.55 -10.58 39.73
C THR A 51 -35.80 -11.34 40.17
N LYS A 52 -36.96 -10.67 40.27
CA LYS A 52 -38.25 -11.32 40.57
C LYS A 52 -38.68 -12.27 39.45
N ILE A 53 -38.51 -11.87 38.19
CA ILE A 53 -38.78 -12.71 37.03
C ILE A 53 -37.84 -13.93 37.03
N ALA A 54 -36.53 -13.72 37.20
CA ALA A 54 -35.54 -14.80 37.26
C ALA A 54 -35.84 -15.80 38.39
N LYS A 55 -36.25 -15.33 39.58
CA LYS A 55 -36.66 -16.21 40.69
C LYS A 55 -37.98 -16.93 40.43
N LYS A 56 -38.91 -16.35 39.66
CA LYS A 56 -40.20 -16.97 39.34
C LYS A 56 -40.07 -18.09 38.30
N PHE A 57 -39.03 -18.06 37.46
CA PHE A 57 -38.75 -19.08 36.44
C PHE A 57 -37.59 -20.02 36.79
N ALA A 58 -36.92 -19.81 37.93
CA ALA A 58 -35.95 -20.76 38.48
C ALA A 58 -36.68 -21.96 39.12
N GLY A 59 -37.21 -22.86 38.28
CA GLY A 59 -37.63 -24.18 38.72
C GLY A 59 -36.44 -24.97 39.25
N LYS A 60 -36.63 -25.69 40.37
CA LYS A 60 -35.64 -26.66 40.85
C LYS A 60 -35.47 -27.73 39.76
N PRO A 61 -34.24 -28.04 39.31
CA PRO A 61 -34.02 -29.15 38.39
C PRO A 61 -34.64 -30.43 38.98
N GLY A 62 -35.39 -31.18 38.16
CA GLY A 62 -35.90 -32.48 38.55
C GLY A 62 -34.75 -33.41 38.93
N ALA A 63 -34.99 -34.36 39.84
CA ALA A 63 -34.01 -35.39 40.16
C ALA A 63 -33.61 -36.13 38.88
N ASN A 64 -32.31 -36.27 38.61
CA ASN A 64 -31.84 -37.09 37.49
C ASN A 64 -32.41 -38.51 37.64
N GLY A 65 -33.00 -39.03 36.57
CA GLY A 65 -33.41 -40.43 36.52
C GLY A 65 -32.21 -41.34 36.78
N ALA A 66 -32.44 -42.46 37.48
CA ALA A 66 -31.41 -43.45 37.70
C ALA A 66 -30.84 -43.91 36.34
N ASN A 67 -29.51 -43.86 36.21
CA ASN A 67 -28.86 -44.33 35.00
C ASN A 67 -29.16 -45.83 34.83
N GLY A 68 -29.66 -46.24 33.67
CA GLY A 68 -29.87 -47.66 33.37
C GLY A 68 -28.56 -48.44 33.53
N THR A 69 -28.63 -49.67 34.03
CA THR A 69 -27.45 -50.55 34.09
C THR A 69 -26.88 -50.71 32.69
N ASN A 70 -25.62 -50.34 32.47
CA ASN A 70 -24.94 -50.65 31.21
C ASN A 70 -25.00 -52.16 30.99
N GLY A 71 -25.54 -52.59 29.85
CA GLY A 71 -25.47 -53.97 29.42
C GLY A 71 -24.01 -54.42 29.38
N SER A 72 -23.75 -55.70 29.69
CA SER A 72 -22.41 -56.28 29.60
C SER A 72 -21.80 -55.98 28.23
N ASN A 73 -20.61 -55.38 28.19
CA ASN A 73 -19.89 -55.16 26.95
C ASN A 73 -19.73 -56.50 26.22
N GLY A 74 -20.14 -56.56 24.95
CA GLY A 74 -19.87 -57.72 24.10
C GLY A 74 -18.37 -58.01 24.05
N ALA A 75 -18.00 -59.28 23.89
CA ALA A 75 -16.60 -59.68 23.74
C ALA A 75 -15.94 -58.85 22.62
N PRO A 76 -14.71 -58.32 22.82
CA PRO A 76 -14.01 -57.61 21.77
C PRO A 76 -13.93 -58.47 20.49
N GLY A 77 -14.28 -57.88 19.34
CA GLY A 77 -14.12 -58.56 18.06
C GLY A 77 -12.66 -58.97 17.84
N ALA A 78 -12.44 -60.07 17.11
CA ALA A 78 -11.10 -60.49 16.74
C ALA A 78 -10.35 -59.33 16.07
N LYS A 79 -9.08 -59.13 16.45
CA LYS A 79 -8.22 -58.12 15.82
C LYS A 79 -8.10 -58.47 14.33
N GLY A 80 -8.47 -57.53 13.47
CA GLY A 80 -8.30 -57.70 12.03
C GLY A 80 -6.83 -57.95 11.67
N ASP A 81 -6.61 -58.73 10.61
CA ASP A 81 -5.27 -59.01 10.10
C ASP A 81 -4.53 -57.70 9.77
N ALA A 82 -3.22 -57.69 9.94
CA ALA A 82 -2.40 -56.55 9.55
C ALA A 82 -2.52 -56.33 8.03
N GLY A 83 -2.80 -55.09 7.61
CA GLY A 83 -2.83 -54.73 6.20
C GLY A 83 -1.48 -55.04 5.53
N ALA A 84 -1.52 -55.44 4.26
CA ALA A 84 -0.31 -55.65 3.47
C ALA A 84 0.54 -54.37 3.46
N ALA A 85 1.87 -54.53 3.51
CA ALA A 85 2.79 -53.41 3.36
C ALA A 85 2.56 -52.72 2.01
N GLY A 86 2.54 -51.38 2.01
CA GLY A 86 2.47 -50.60 0.77
C GLY A 86 3.68 -50.90 -0.13
N SER A 87 3.48 -50.86 -1.44
CA SER A 87 4.58 -50.96 -2.40
C SER A 87 5.57 -49.80 -2.20
N PRO A 88 6.89 -50.02 -2.42
CA PRO A 88 7.85 -48.93 -2.46
C PRO A 88 7.42 -47.83 -3.44
N GLY A 89 7.64 -46.58 -3.07
CA GLY A 89 7.43 -45.45 -3.99
C GLY A 89 8.35 -45.54 -5.22
N ALA A 90 7.93 -44.95 -6.33
CA ALA A 90 8.78 -44.84 -7.52
C ALA A 90 10.04 -44.00 -7.22
N ASN A 91 11.15 -44.31 -7.89
CA ASN A 91 12.38 -43.51 -7.79
C ASN A 91 12.12 -42.08 -8.26
N GLY A 92 12.67 -41.10 -7.54
CA GLY A 92 12.62 -39.70 -7.93
C GLY A 92 13.40 -39.43 -9.22
N GLU A 93 12.98 -38.42 -9.96
CA GLU A 93 13.64 -38.03 -11.21
C GLU A 93 14.87 -37.15 -10.95
N SER A 94 15.97 -37.42 -11.64
CA SER A 94 17.20 -36.62 -11.50
C SER A 94 17.10 -35.31 -12.29
N VAL A 95 17.62 -34.23 -11.71
CA VAL A 95 17.76 -32.93 -12.40
C VAL A 95 19.19 -32.79 -12.91
N LYS A 96 19.34 -32.55 -14.22
CA LYS A 96 20.62 -32.18 -14.82
C LYS A 96 20.83 -30.68 -14.68
N VAL A 97 21.93 -30.29 -14.04
CA VAL A 97 22.36 -28.90 -13.91
C VAL A 97 23.56 -28.65 -14.82
N THR A 98 23.47 -27.65 -15.69
CA THR A 98 24.54 -27.26 -16.61
C THR A 98 24.85 -25.78 -16.43
N SER A 99 26.12 -25.42 -16.25
CA SER A 99 26.53 -24.01 -16.19
C SER A 99 26.23 -23.32 -17.52
N LEU A 100 25.62 -22.15 -17.44
CA LEU A 100 25.36 -21.27 -18.57
C LEU A 100 26.46 -20.23 -18.67
N SER A 101 26.95 -20.02 -19.90
CA SER A 101 27.82 -18.90 -20.22
C SER A 101 27.01 -17.61 -20.48
N SER A 102 27.69 -16.49 -20.23
CA SER A 102 27.31 -15.08 -20.40
C SER A 102 26.19 -14.75 -21.40
N PRO A 103 26.20 -15.18 -22.68
CA PRO A 103 25.16 -14.76 -23.64
C PRO A 103 23.74 -15.27 -23.33
N LYS A 104 23.58 -16.34 -22.54
CA LYS A 104 22.25 -16.87 -22.17
C LYS A 104 21.63 -16.22 -20.94
N CYS A 105 22.38 -15.34 -20.27
CA CYS A 105 21.98 -14.62 -19.07
C CYS A 105 22.37 -13.13 -19.17
N ASN A 106 22.18 -12.50 -20.34
CA ASN A 106 22.45 -11.06 -20.55
C ASN A 106 23.83 -10.59 -20.07
N GLY A 107 24.86 -11.42 -20.25
CA GLY A 107 26.22 -11.12 -19.79
C GLY A 107 26.64 -11.89 -18.53
N GLN A 108 25.70 -12.43 -17.76
CA GLN A 108 25.92 -13.00 -16.43
C GLN A 108 26.18 -14.51 -16.46
N ALA A 109 26.81 -15.03 -15.41
CA ALA A 109 26.84 -16.47 -15.17
C ALA A 109 25.44 -16.97 -14.74
N GLY A 110 25.16 -18.23 -15.03
CA GLY A 110 23.93 -18.87 -14.59
C GLY A 110 24.01 -20.38 -14.67
N VAL A 111 22.88 -21.04 -14.42
CA VAL A 111 22.70 -22.48 -14.58
C VAL A 111 21.39 -22.77 -15.30
N GLU A 112 21.39 -23.82 -16.12
CA GLU A 112 20.21 -24.42 -16.71
C GLU A 112 19.94 -25.74 -15.99
N PHE A 113 18.73 -25.90 -15.49
CA PHE A 113 18.23 -27.13 -14.90
C PHE A 113 17.28 -27.80 -15.88
N SER A 114 17.40 -29.12 -16.05
CA SER A 114 16.54 -29.89 -16.93
C SER A 114 16.19 -31.25 -16.34
N ASN A 115 14.96 -31.70 -16.58
CA ASN A 115 14.44 -33.04 -16.32
C ASN A 115 13.46 -33.42 -17.47
N ALA A 116 12.80 -34.58 -17.39
CA ALA A 116 11.82 -35.00 -18.40
C ALA A 116 10.55 -34.14 -18.42
N SER A 117 10.29 -33.38 -17.35
CA SER A 117 9.18 -32.43 -17.29
C SER A 117 9.49 -31.09 -17.97
N GLY A 118 10.77 -30.78 -18.24
CA GLY A 118 11.18 -29.60 -18.97
C GLY A 118 12.53 -29.03 -18.53
N SER A 119 12.84 -27.83 -19.03
CA SER A 119 14.03 -27.07 -18.64
C SER A 119 13.66 -25.68 -18.14
N GLY A 120 14.50 -25.15 -17.24
CA GLY A 120 14.45 -23.78 -16.77
C GLY A 120 15.85 -23.25 -16.49
N LYS A 121 15.96 -21.94 -16.33
CA LYS A 121 17.25 -21.26 -16.14
C LYS A 121 17.21 -20.40 -14.89
N ALA A 122 18.31 -20.37 -14.17
CA ALA A 122 18.58 -19.43 -13.10
C ALA A 122 19.84 -18.64 -13.47
N CYS A 123 19.69 -17.34 -13.69
CA CYS A 123 20.81 -16.44 -13.89
C CYS A 123 21.17 -15.78 -12.55
N ASN A 124 22.45 -15.49 -12.32
CA ASN A 124 22.85 -14.65 -11.20
C ASN A 124 22.24 -13.26 -11.44
N GLY A 125 21.15 -12.95 -10.75
CA GLY A 125 20.48 -11.66 -10.89
C GLY A 125 21.43 -10.54 -10.50
N GLN A 126 21.42 -9.44 -11.26
CA GLN A 126 21.74 -8.15 -10.67
C GLN A 126 20.83 -8.00 -9.46
N THR A 127 21.41 -7.98 -8.27
CA THR A 127 20.74 -7.41 -7.10
C THR A 127 20.10 -6.09 -7.56
N GLY A 128 18.87 -5.79 -7.16
CA GLY A 128 18.11 -4.62 -7.65
C GLY A 128 18.77 -3.24 -7.44
N PHE A 129 20.00 -3.19 -6.93
CA PHE A 129 20.90 -2.06 -6.99
C PHE A 129 21.75 -2.17 -8.26
N THR A 130 21.36 -1.43 -9.30
CA THR A 130 22.30 -1.06 -10.36
C THR A 130 23.23 0.02 -9.81
N GLU A 131 24.47 0.10 -10.31
CA GLU A 131 25.41 1.18 -9.91
C GLU A 131 24.85 2.58 -10.23
N THR A 132 23.95 2.65 -11.22
CA THR A 132 23.27 3.88 -11.65
C THR A 132 21.79 3.64 -11.95
N LEU A 133 20.96 4.68 -11.90
CA LEU A 133 19.53 4.62 -12.18
C LEU A 133 19.34 4.19 -13.64
N PRO A 134 18.68 3.04 -13.92
CA PRO A 134 18.55 2.57 -15.28
C PRO A 134 17.71 3.51 -16.14
N ALA A 135 18.03 3.58 -17.43
CA ALA A 135 17.29 4.40 -18.39
C ALA A 135 15.78 4.11 -18.34
N GLY A 136 14.97 5.16 -18.27
CA GLY A 136 13.51 5.10 -18.20
C GLY A 136 12.96 4.61 -16.86
N LYS A 137 13.79 4.44 -15.83
CA LYS A 137 13.34 4.19 -14.47
C LYS A 137 13.33 5.49 -13.68
N THR A 138 12.28 5.66 -12.91
CA THR A 138 12.05 6.85 -12.10
C THR A 138 12.35 6.56 -10.64
N GLU A 139 13.11 7.44 -10.02
CA GLU A 139 13.24 7.54 -8.58
C GLU A 139 12.46 8.77 -8.08
N THR A 140 11.91 8.69 -6.87
CA THR A 140 11.12 9.76 -6.26
C THR A 140 11.52 9.95 -4.80
N GLY A 141 11.35 11.16 -4.29
CA GLY A 141 11.55 11.42 -2.86
C GLY A 141 10.80 12.66 -2.38
N ILE A 142 11.01 12.99 -1.11
CA ILE A 142 10.42 14.15 -0.45
C ILE A 142 11.49 15.20 -0.20
N TRP A 143 11.08 16.46 -0.08
CA TRP A 143 11.92 17.55 0.38
C TRP A 143 11.13 18.52 1.26
N SER A 144 11.83 19.26 2.10
CA SER A 144 11.23 20.26 2.98
C SER A 144 12.25 21.33 3.35
N VAL A 145 11.76 22.54 3.59
CA VAL A 145 12.54 23.65 4.12
C VAL A 145 11.69 24.42 5.13
N GLY A 146 12.32 24.76 6.25
CA GLY A 146 11.75 25.61 7.29
C GLY A 146 10.99 24.89 8.41
N PRO A 147 10.27 25.66 9.25
CA PRO A 147 10.13 27.12 9.16
C PRO A 147 11.47 27.87 9.33
N ILE A 148 11.70 28.89 8.50
CA ILE A 148 12.86 29.79 8.58
C ILE A 148 12.36 31.22 8.71
N THR A 149 12.85 31.93 9.72
CA THR A 149 12.59 33.37 9.88
C THR A 149 13.70 34.16 9.20
N GLU A 150 13.34 35.08 8.31
CA GLU A 150 14.29 36.02 7.73
C GLU A 150 15.04 36.82 8.81
N ALA A 151 16.37 36.86 8.70
CA ALA A 151 17.22 37.61 9.61
C ALA A 151 17.51 39.01 9.04
N GLY A 152 16.69 40.00 9.41
CA GLY A 152 16.98 41.42 9.18
C GLY A 152 16.30 42.03 7.96
N THR A 153 16.83 43.17 7.51
CA THR A 153 16.29 43.97 6.40
C THR A 153 17.14 43.73 5.15
N GLY A 154 16.65 42.93 4.21
CA GLY A 154 17.36 42.59 2.97
C GLY A 154 16.80 41.33 2.32
N THR A 155 17.26 41.02 1.10
CA THR A 155 16.91 39.78 0.40
C THR A 155 17.55 38.60 1.13
N SER A 156 16.75 37.79 1.81
CA SER A 156 17.21 36.57 2.47
C SER A 156 17.01 35.37 1.54
N TYR A 157 17.92 34.41 1.61
CA TYR A 157 17.80 33.14 0.90
C TYR A 157 18.32 32.00 1.76
N THR A 158 17.93 30.78 1.42
CA THR A 158 18.44 29.56 2.01
C THR A 158 18.82 28.57 0.92
N ILE A 159 19.74 27.68 1.23
CA ILE A 159 20.14 26.59 0.34
C ILE A 159 19.93 25.29 1.11
N VAL A 160 19.18 24.37 0.53
CA VAL A 160 18.90 23.06 1.14
C VAL A 160 19.08 21.93 0.13
N PRO A 161 19.43 20.71 0.56
CA PRO A 161 19.29 19.54 -0.30
C PRO A 161 17.81 19.36 -0.66
N ILE A 162 17.48 19.44 -1.95
CA ILE A 162 16.10 19.25 -2.43
C ILE A 162 15.88 17.90 -3.08
N ALA A 163 16.94 17.25 -3.55
CA ALA A 163 16.89 15.91 -4.09
C ALA A 163 18.20 15.19 -3.76
N SER A 164 18.09 13.99 -3.18
CA SER A 164 19.20 13.08 -2.95
C SER A 164 18.84 11.78 -3.65
N PHE A 165 19.70 11.26 -4.50
CA PHE A 165 19.42 10.07 -5.30
C PHE A 165 20.04 8.84 -4.62
N PRO A 166 19.25 7.99 -3.93
CA PRO A 166 19.70 6.69 -3.49
C PRO A 166 20.32 5.85 -4.60
N ILE A 167 19.83 5.97 -5.85
CA ILE A 167 20.44 5.36 -7.02
C ILE A 167 21.04 6.48 -7.90
N PRO A 168 22.37 6.63 -7.97
CA PRO A 168 23.00 7.72 -8.71
C PRO A 168 22.61 7.74 -10.20
N LEU A 169 22.53 8.91 -10.83
CA LEU A 169 22.38 8.99 -12.28
C LEU A 169 23.67 8.53 -12.99
N ALA A 170 23.52 8.03 -14.22
CA ALA A 170 24.68 7.68 -15.06
C ALA A 170 25.53 8.91 -15.44
N SER A 171 24.94 10.10 -15.44
CA SER A 171 25.62 11.37 -15.67
C SER A 171 24.86 12.51 -14.97
N PRO A 172 25.54 13.61 -14.61
CA PRO A 172 24.89 14.83 -14.12
C PRO A 172 23.88 15.39 -15.13
N LEU A 173 22.92 16.17 -14.64
CA LEU A 173 21.95 16.92 -15.44
C LEU A 173 22.38 18.38 -15.49
N ASP A 174 22.24 19.02 -16.64
CA ASP A 174 22.45 20.47 -16.79
C ASP A 174 21.20 21.27 -16.40
N GLY A 175 21.29 22.59 -16.45
CA GLY A 175 20.21 23.50 -16.09
C GLY A 175 18.96 23.40 -16.97
N ALA A 176 19.03 22.81 -18.17
CA ALA A 176 17.88 22.64 -19.05
C ALA A 176 17.06 21.39 -18.72
N HIS A 177 17.59 20.49 -17.89
CA HIS A 177 16.99 19.21 -17.51
C HIS A 177 16.56 19.17 -16.04
N VAL A 178 16.49 20.34 -15.39
CA VAL A 178 16.00 20.49 -14.01
C VAL A 178 14.87 21.50 -13.99
N HIS A 179 13.78 21.14 -13.34
CA HIS A 179 12.53 21.88 -13.40
C HIS A 179 11.95 22.08 -12.01
N TYR A 180 11.46 23.28 -11.75
CA TYR A 180 10.74 23.61 -10.52
C TYR A 180 9.28 23.91 -10.82
N ILE A 181 8.38 23.07 -10.29
CA ILE A 181 6.94 23.22 -10.42
C ILE A 181 6.37 23.74 -9.11
N ASP A 182 5.70 24.88 -9.15
CA ASP A 182 5.12 25.53 -7.97
C ASP A 182 3.82 24.84 -7.49
N PRO A 183 3.24 25.26 -6.35
CA PRO A 183 1.99 24.67 -5.87
C PRO A 183 0.77 24.91 -6.77
N ALA A 184 0.83 25.86 -7.72
CA ALA A 184 -0.20 26.07 -8.72
C ALA A 184 -0.06 25.12 -9.91
N GLY A 185 1.03 24.35 -9.97
CA GLY A 185 1.33 23.43 -11.07
C GLY A 185 2.04 24.12 -12.24
N GLU A 186 2.50 25.35 -12.08
CA GLU A 186 3.23 26.09 -13.11
C GLU A 186 4.74 25.86 -12.94
N GLU A 187 5.46 25.78 -14.06
CA GLU A 187 6.92 25.77 -14.04
C GLU A 187 7.46 27.18 -13.79
N VAL A 188 8.35 27.30 -12.82
CA VAL A 188 9.01 28.56 -12.47
C VAL A 188 10.39 28.60 -13.12
N LEU A 189 10.54 29.46 -14.12
CA LEU A 189 11.78 29.69 -14.86
C LEU A 189 12.62 30.81 -14.23
N GLY A 190 13.89 30.90 -14.64
CA GLY A 190 14.84 31.90 -14.15
C GLY A 190 15.36 31.55 -12.75
N THR A 191 15.67 32.59 -11.98
CA THR A 191 16.20 32.44 -10.61
C THR A 191 15.13 32.72 -9.56
N ALA A 192 15.32 32.24 -8.34
CA ALA A 192 14.46 32.51 -7.20
C ALA A 192 14.26 34.02 -6.90
N PHE A 193 15.13 34.89 -7.44
CA PHE A 193 15.06 36.35 -7.28
C PHE A 193 14.39 37.07 -8.44
N SER A 194 14.25 36.42 -9.59
CA SER A 194 13.58 36.95 -10.78
C SER A 194 12.80 35.84 -11.50
N PRO A 195 11.83 35.22 -10.81
CA PRO A 195 11.08 34.11 -11.38
C PRO A 195 10.11 34.60 -12.44
N THR A 196 9.89 33.77 -13.45
CA THR A 196 8.74 33.85 -14.37
C THR A 196 8.03 32.52 -14.39
N THR A 197 6.74 32.50 -14.67
CA THR A 197 5.95 31.25 -14.68
C THR A 197 5.46 30.93 -16.07
N GLN A 198 5.37 29.64 -16.37
CA GLN A 198 4.76 29.10 -17.57
C GLN A 198 4.07 27.77 -17.28
N PRO A 199 3.16 27.30 -18.15
CA PRO A 199 2.65 25.94 -18.05
C PRO A 199 3.80 24.93 -18.14
N PRO A 200 3.75 23.84 -17.37
CA PRO A 200 4.81 22.84 -17.37
C PRO A 200 4.93 22.18 -18.75
N GLY A 201 6.16 21.96 -19.19
CA GLY A 201 6.47 21.18 -20.38
C GLY A 201 6.18 19.68 -20.22
N PRO A 202 6.25 18.89 -21.31
CA PRO A 202 6.06 17.44 -21.27
C PRO A 202 7.11 16.71 -20.40
N GLU A 203 8.19 17.39 -20.03
CA GLU A 203 9.24 16.87 -19.15
C GLU A 203 8.70 16.62 -17.73
N CYS A 204 7.72 17.41 -17.27
CA CYS A 204 7.21 17.41 -15.90
C CYS A 204 5.68 17.48 -15.81
N GLU A 205 4.97 16.57 -16.49
CA GLU A 205 3.49 16.47 -16.44
C GLU A 205 2.92 16.00 -15.08
N GLY A 206 3.78 15.77 -14.09
CA GLY A 206 3.41 15.23 -12.78
C GLY A 206 2.85 16.27 -11.82
N SER A 207 2.74 15.87 -10.55
CA SER A 207 2.35 16.77 -9.48
C SER A 207 2.97 16.34 -8.15
N ALA A 208 2.78 17.13 -7.09
CA ALA A 208 3.22 16.73 -5.76
C ALA A 208 2.54 15.45 -5.23
N ALA A 209 1.32 15.13 -5.71
CA ALA A 209 0.59 13.93 -5.34
C ALA A 209 0.98 12.69 -6.18
N LEU A 210 1.43 12.92 -7.42
CA LEU A 210 1.85 11.89 -8.36
C LEU A 210 3.07 12.40 -9.14
N PRO A 211 4.26 12.36 -8.54
CA PRO A 211 5.46 12.93 -9.16
C PRO A 211 5.92 12.04 -10.32
N SER A 212 6.29 12.69 -11.43
CA SER A 212 6.84 12.04 -12.62
C SER A 212 7.91 12.92 -13.25
N ALA A 213 8.77 12.33 -14.08
CA ALA A 213 9.72 13.06 -14.89
C ALA A 213 9.96 12.28 -16.18
N ALA A 214 10.08 12.97 -17.31
CA ALA A 214 10.56 12.34 -18.54
C ALA A 214 12.02 11.88 -18.38
N SER A 215 12.45 10.88 -19.15
CA SER A 215 13.84 10.41 -19.12
C SER A 215 14.84 11.54 -19.28
N GLY A 216 15.88 11.54 -18.44
CA GLY A 216 16.92 12.56 -18.40
C GLY A 216 16.53 13.85 -17.69
N ASN A 217 15.40 13.91 -16.97
CA ASN A 217 14.95 15.13 -16.29
C ASN A 217 14.76 14.91 -14.79
N LEU A 218 14.98 15.99 -14.02
CA LEU A 218 14.62 16.11 -12.60
C LEU A 218 13.50 17.15 -12.46
N CYS A 219 12.36 16.72 -11.94
CA CYS A 219 11.22 17.59 -11.66
C CYS A 219 11.04 17.72 -10.14
N ILE A 220 11.11 18.95 -9.64
CA ILE A 220 10.86 19.31 -8.24
C ILE A 220 9.45 19.87 -8.15
N TYR A 221 8.56 19.19 -7.42
CA TYR A 221 7.17 19.60 -7.26
C TYR A 221 6.95 20.16 -5.85
N ALA A 222 6.64 21.44 -5.75
CA ALA A 222 6.22 22.06 -4.50
C ALA A 222 4.77 21.65 -4.19
N GLY A 223 4.55 21.01 -3.05
CA GLY A 223 3.20 20.68 -2.59
C GLY A 223 2.56 21.84 -1.82
N ASN A 224 3.38 22.58 -1.08
CA ASN A 224 2.95 23.75 -0.31
C ASN A 224 4.14 24.72 -0.14
N GLN A 225 3.84 26.01 -0.18
CA GLN A 225 4.76 27.11 0.10
C GLN A 225 4.05 28.17 0.95
N GLU A 226 4.69 28.60 2.02
CA GLU A 226 4.18 29.60 2.94
C GLU A 226 5.20 30.71 3.16
N GLY A 227 4.71 31.89 3.53
CA GLY A 227 5.55 33.04 3.89
C GLY A 227 6.50 33.43 2.77
N GLY A 228 5.97 33.66 1.56
CA GLY A 228 6.70 34.28 0.46
C GLY A 228 7.95 33.55 -0.03
N ILE A 229 8.13 32.27 0.33
CA ILE A 229 9.23 31.47 -0.18
C ILE A 229 9.06 31.22 -1.68
N SER A 230 10.13 31.38 -2.45
CA SER A 230 10.11 31.11 -3.88
C SER A 230 11.37 30.36 -4.33
N GLY A 231 11.16 29.32 -5.14
CA GLY A 231 12.20 28.60 -5.89
C GLY A 231 12.03 28.83 -7.38
N ALA A 232 12.99 28.36 -8.19
CA ALA A 232 12.94 28.39 -9.64
C ALA A 232 13.89 27.35 -10.24
N SER A 233 13.71 27.01 -11.51
CA SER A 233 14.44 25.96 -12.21
C SER A 233 15.95 26.23 -12.26
N GLU A 234 16.39 27.47 -12.57
CA GLU A 234 17.84 27.81 -12.54
C GLU A 234 18.40 27.95 -11.11
N SER A 235 17.54 27.82 -10.08
CA SER A 235 17.94 27.77 -8.67
C SER A 235 18.06 26.35 -8.13
N ILE A 236 17.86 25.34 -8.98
CA ILE A 236 18.26 23.96 -8.74
C ILE A 236 19.73 23.86 -9.15
N ILE A 237 20.60 23.55 -8.20
CA ILE A 237 22.04 23.69 -8.32
C ILE A 237 22.71 22.32 -8.16
N ASP A 238 23.65 22.04 -9.05
CA ASP A 238 24.58 20.94 -8.90
C ASP A 238 25.56 21.29 -7.76
N PRO A 239 25.56 20.54 -6.64
CA PRO A 239 26.40 20.85 -5.49
C PRO A 239 27.91 20.74 -5.78
N SER A 240 28.32 20.06 -6.84
CA SER A 240 29.72 19.88 -7.21
C SER A 240 30.28 21.04 -8.06
N THR A 241 29.42 21.71 -8.82
CA THR A 241 29.81 22.79 -9.74
C THR A 241 29.25 24.16 -9.37
N ALA A 242 28.32 24.22 -8.40
CA ALA A 242 27.60 25.43 -8.01
C ALA A 242 26.89 26.13 -9.20
N SER A 243 26.52 25.37 -10.23
CA SER A 243 25.82 25.84 -11.43
C SER A 243 24.42 25.22 -11.51
N ALA A 244 23.53 25.79 -12.31
CA ALA A 244 22.20 25.23 -12.52
C ALA A 244 22.29 23.79 -13.07
N GLY A 245 21.58 22.87 -12.44
CA GLY A 245 21.62 21.44 -12.78
C GLY A 245 21.54 20.52 -11.55
N ALA A 246 21.87 19.25 -11.74
CA ALA A 246 21.94 18.24 -10.69
C ALA A 246 23.19 17.37 -10.84
N ALA A 247 23.87 17.08 -9.73
CA ALA A 247 24.93 16.07 -9.71
C ALA A 247 24.32 14.68 -9.92
N ALA A 248 25.16 13.70 -10.25
CA ALA A 248 24.76 12.30 -10.30
C ALA A 248 24.17 11.78 -8.97
N SER A 249 24.48 12.42 -7.83
CA SER A 249 23.99 12.01 -6.50
C SER A 249 22.82 12.85 -5.96
N GLY A 250 22.44 13.94 -6.63
CA GLY A 250 21.38 14.83 -6.16
C GLY A 250 21.56 16.29 -6.56
N ALA A 251 20.70 17.13 -6.01
CA ALA A 251 20.68 18.57 -6.23
C ALA A 251 20.35 19.33 -4.93
N ILE A 252 20.84 20.56 -4.85
CA ILE A 252 20.44 21.53 -3.82
C ILE A 252 19.54 22.59 -4.45
N GLY A 253 18.63 23.14 -3.66
CA GLY A 253 17.73 24.21 -4.08
C GLY A 253 18.07 25.49 -3.34
N LEU A 254 18.21 26.57 -4.09
CA LEU A 254 18.25 27.92 -3.54
C LEU A 254 16.83 28.49 -3.53
N PHE A 255 16.37 28.90 -2.35
CA PHE A 255 15.07 29.53 -2.16
C PHE A 255 15.24 30.94 -1.64
N LYS A 256 14.55 31.89 -2.26
CA LYS A 256 14.35 33.22 -1.70
C LYS A 256 13.32 33.11 -0.58
N LEU A 257 13.58 33.79 0.54
CA LEU A 257 12.67 33.84 1.69
C LEU A 257 11.79 35.10 1.65
N GLY A 258 10.73 35.11 2.47
CA GLY A 258 9.79 36.23 2.61
C GLY A 258 9.07 36.23 3.96
N GLY A 259 9.71 36.69 5.02
CA GLY A 259 9.20 36.63 6.39
C GLY A 259 9.46 35.28 7.08
N VAL A 260 8.41 34.64 7.61
CA VAL A 260 8.50 33.28 8.19
C VAL A 260 8.08 32.29 7.12
N SER A 261 9.07 31.66 6.51
CA SER A 261 8.94 30.89 5.28
C SER A 261 9.02 29.39 5.54
N SER A 262 8.18 28.61 4.87
CA SER A 262 8.34 27.14 4.81
C SER A 262 7.84 26.60 3.49
N ALA A 263 8.43 25.51 3.01
CA ALA A 263 7.92 24.79 1.85
C ALA A 263 8.17 23.30 2.00
N VAL A 264 7.30 22.51 1.39
CA VAL A 264 7.41 21.05 1.32
C VAL A 264 7.02 20.58 -0.06
N GLY A 265 7.56 19.43 -0.45
CA GLY A 265 7.22 18.86 -1.74
C GLY A 265 7.82 17.48 -1.96
N VAL A 266 7.77 17.06 -3.21
CA VAL A 266 8.35 15.82 -3.70
C VAL A 266 9.21 16.12 -4.92
N TRP A 267 9.99 15.15 -5.33
CA TRP A 267 10.72 15.19 -6.58
C TRP A 267 10.61 13.86 -7.30
N ALA A 268 10.79 13.89 -8.62
CA ALA A 268 10.99 12.73 -9.47
C ALA A 268 12.18 12.96 -10.38
N VAL A 269 12.99 11.93 -10.58
CA VAL A 269 14.08 11.92 -11.55
C VAL A 269 14.01 10.63 -12.34
N THR A 270 14.18 10.70 -13.65
CA THR A 270 14.16 9.52 -14.52
C THR A 270 15.48 9.38 -15.26
N GLY A 271 16.09 8.20 -15.19
CA GLY A 271 17.33 7.88 -15.90
C GLY A 271 17.21 7.84 -17.41
#